data_AF-A0A9D0KIZ8-F1
#
_entry.id   AF-A0A9D0KIZ8-F1
#
_cell.length_a   1.000
_cell.length_b   1.000
_cell.length_c   1.000
_cell.angle_alpha   90.00
_cell.angle_beta   90.00
_cell.angle_gamma   90.00
#
_symmetry.space_group_name_H-M   'P 1'
#
loop_
_entity.id
_entity.type
_entity.pdbx_description
1 polymer ?
#
loop_
_entity_poly.entity_id
_entity_poly.type
_entity_poly.pdbx_seq_one_letter_code
_entity_poly.pdbx_strand_id
1 'polypeptide(L)'
;MSTRTFTIGMFHYQVGRTDGVSLEMDKWRRVLEGMGHTVHYAAGDLGSAGGTLIPEMYHHTPLAERLYANTFIGLTDYESDAEYRRALYGVADVIEAKLRHWIAEKGIDFLLPQ
;
A
#
# COMPACT_ATOMS: atom_id res chain seq x y z
N MET A 1 14.60 -22.87 22.27
CA MET A 1 14.86 -21.44 22.02
C MET A 1 13.50 -20.78 21.82
N SER A 2 13.16 -19.74 22.59
CA SER A 2 11.94 -18.97 22.33
C SER A 2 12.22 -18.04 21.15
N THR A 3 11.55 -18.26 20.03
CA THR A 3 11.58 -17.36 18.88
C THR A 3 10.83 -16.08 19.25
N ARG A 4 11.44 -14.92 18.98
CA ARG A 4 10.82 -13.62 19.21
C ARG A 4 9.65 -13.43 18.24
N THR A 5 8.47 -13.13 18.76
CA THR A 5 7.30 -12.75 17.96
C THR A 5 7.43 -11.29 17.51
N PHE A 6 6.96 -11.01 16.30
CA PHE A 6 6.96 -9.68 15.69
C PHE A 6 5.60 -9.42 15.05
N THR A 7 5.24 -8.14 14.94
CA THR A 7 4.11 -7.66 14.15
C THR A 7 4.63 -7.12 12.82
N ILE A 8 4.18 -7.70 11.71
CA ILE A 8 4.67 -7.43 10.36
C ILE A 8 3.55 -6.79 9.55
N GLY A 9 3.82 -5.65 8.94
CA GLY A 9 2.92 -5.01 8.00
C GLY A 9 3.31 -5.36 6.57
N MET A 10 2.40 -5.92 5.79
CA MET A 10 2.55 -6.04 4.34
C MET A 10 1.59 -5.07 3.65
N PHE A 11 2.04 -4.39 2.60
CA PHE A 11 1.20 -3.44 1.89
C PHE A 11 1.42 -3.49 0.39
N HIS A 12 0.33 -3.29 -0.36
CA HIS A 12 0.32 -3.24 -1.82
C HIS A 12 -0.85 -2.37 -2.30
N TYR A 13 -0.91 -1.95 -3.56
CA TYR A 13 -2.05 -1.18 -4.05
C TYR A 13 -3.36 -1.99 -4.06
N GLN A 14 -3.27 -3.32 -4.19
CA GLN A 14 -4.40 -4.26 -4.09
C GLN A 14 -3.97 -5.56 -3.40
N VAL A 15 -4.89 -6.27 -2.73
CA VAL A 15 -4.65 -7.61 -2.15
C VAL A 15 -5.89 -8.49 -2.31
N GLY A 16 -5.78 -9.78 -1.98
CA GLY A 16 -6.93 -10.69 -1.95
C GLY A 16 -7.55 -10.98 -3.32
N ARG A 17 -6.76 -10.83 -4.38
CA ARG A 17 -7.09 -11.17 -5.78
C ARG A 17 -6.34 -12.44 -6.21
N THR A 18 -6.52 -12.84 -7.46
CA THR A 18 -5.85 -14.02 -8.06
C THR A 18 -4.58 -13.65 -8.85
N ASP A 19 -4.10 -12.42 -8.72
CA ASP A 19 -2.83 -12.01 -9.32
C ASP A 19 -1.63 -12.59 -8.54
N GLY A 20 -0.46 -12.62 -9.18
CA GLY A 20 0.73 -13.24 -8.60
C GLY A 20 1.18 -12.61 -7.28
N VAL A 21 1.05 -11.30 -7.12
CA VAL A 21 1.46 -10.57 -5.91
C VAL A 21 0.52 -10.92 -4.76
N SER A 22 -0.80 -10.85 -4.98
CA SER A 22 -1.80 -11.24 -3.97
C SER A 22 -1.56 -12.67 -3.45
N LEU A 23 -1.31 -13.63 -4.36
CA LEU A 23 -1.04 -15.02 -3.99
C LEU A 23 0.28 -15.20 -3.24
N GLU A 24 1.31 -14.44 -3.61
CA GLU A 24 2.59 -14.44 -2.89
C GLU A 24 2.43 -13.87 -1.48
N MET A 25 1.72 -12.74 -1.33
CA MET A 25 1.44 -12.14 -0.03
C MET A 25 0.75 -13.12 0.91
N ASP A 26 -0.28 -13.83 0.44
CA ASP A 26 -1.00 -14.83 1.24
C ASP A 26 -0.12 -16.02 1.65
N LYS A 27 0.79 -16.44 0.77
CA LYS A 27 1.79 -17.46 1.10
C LYS A 27 2.75 -16.97 2.17
N TRP A 28 3.29 -15.75 2.05
CA TRP A 28 4.17 -15.15 3.04
C TRP A 28 3.47 -15.02 4.39
N ARG A 29 2.25 -14.49 4.41
CA ARG A 29 1.43 -14.39 5.62
C ARG A 29 1.28 -15.73 6.30
N ARG A 30 0.89 -16.78 5.57
CA ARG A 30 0.73 -18.14 6.13
C ARG A 30 2.03 -18.67 6.74
N VAL A 31 3.17 -18.45 6.10
CA VAL A 31 4.47 -18.90 6.62
C VAL A 31 4.85 -18.11 7.88
N LEU A 32 4.74 -16.79 7.86
CA LEU A 32 5.10 -15.91 8.98
C LEU A 32 4.20 -16.14 10.21
N GLU A 33 2.89 -16.27 10.00
CA GLU A 33 1.94 -16.62 11.07
C GLU A 33 2.22 -18.03 11.61
N GLY A 34 2.57 -18.98 10.73
CA GLY A 34 3.02 -20.33 11.13
C GLY A 34 4.32 -20.34 11.96
N MET A 35 5.16 -19.31 11.84
CA MET A 35 6.35 -19.09 12.65
C MET A 35 6.05 -18.37 13.99
N GLY A 36 4.79 -17.97 14.24
CA GLY A 36 4.36 -17.30 15.45
C GLY A 36 4.42 -15.77 15.39
N HIS A 37 4.58 -15.17 14.20
CA HIS A 37 4.46 -13.73 13.99
C HIS A 37 2.99 -13.32 13.74
N THR A 38 2.68 -12.03 13.85
CA THR A 38 1.38 -11.46 13.46
C THR A 38 1.56 -10.68 12.16
N VAL A 39 0.65 -10.85 11.20
CA VAL A 39 0.73 -10.15 9.91
C VAL A 39 -0.53 -9.31 9.69
N HIS A 40 -0.34 -8.05 9.33
CA HIS A 40 -1.41 -7.14 8.93
C HIS A 40 -1.24 -6.70 7.49
N TYR A 41 -2.34 -6.62 6.76
CA TYR A 41 -2.37 -6.03 5.42
C TYR A 41 -2.85 -4.58 5.45
N ALA A 42 -2.27 -3.75 4.57
CA ALA A 42 -2.84 -2.48 4.17
C ALA A 42 -2.86 -2.38 2.63
N ALA A 43 -3.98 -1.96 2.05
CA ALA A 43 -4.08 -1.85 0.59
C ALA A 43 -5.11 -0.82 0.11
N GLY A 44 -4.98 -0.41 -1.15
CA GLY A 44 -5.98 0.43 -1.83
C GLY A 44 -7.24 -0.32 -2.25
N ASP A 45 -7.12 -1.63 -2.47
CA ASP A 45 -8.23 -2.56 -2.67
C ASP A 45 -7.94 -3.84 -1.87
N LEU A 46 -8.89 -4.28 -1.05
CA LEU A 46 -8.73 -5.48 -0.22
C LEU A 46 -9.19 -6.76 -0.90
N GLY A 47 -9.91 -6.67 -2.03
CA GLY A 47 -10.46 -7.84 -2.71
C GLY A 47 -11.27 -8.72 -1.75
N SER A 48 -10.85 -9.98 -1.59
CA SER A 48 -11.43 -10.92 -0.62
C SER A 48 -10.67 -11.02 0.71
N ALA A 49 -9.54 -10.32 0.85
CA ALA A 49 -8.71 -10.36 2.04
C ALA A 49 -9.21 -9.37 3.12
N GLY A 50 -8.91 -9.67 4.39
CA GLY A 50 -9.05 -8.72 5.48
C GLY A 50 -7.80 -7.83 5.60
N GLY A 51 -7.97 -6.59 6.06
CA GLY A 51 -6.87 -5.65 6.27
C GLY A 51 -7.34 -4.22 6.52
N THR A 52 -6.42 -3.27 6.47
CA THR A 52 -6.70 -1.84 6.53
C THR A 52 -6.80 -1.28 5.12
N LEU A 53 -7.94 -0.67 4.78
CA LEU A 53 -8.14 -0.02 3.49
C LEU A 53 -7.53 1.40 3.49
N ILE A 54 -6.65 1.68 2.54
CA ILE A 54 -6.08 3.01 2.26
C ILE A 54 -6.39 3.33 0.79
N PRO A 55 -7.60 3.85 0.48
CA PRO A 55 -8.11 3.96 -0.90
C PRO A 55 -7.18 4.70 -1.87
N GLU A 56 -6.42 5.67 -1.37
CA GLU A 56 -5.50 6.49 -2.16
C GLU A 56 -4.31 5.69 -2.73
N MET A 57 -4.03 4.50 -2.19
CA MET A 57 -3.02 3.60 -2.76
C MET A 57 -3.49 2.95 -4.06
N TYR A 58 -4.81 2.90 -4.33
CA TYR A 58 -5.34 2.27 -5.53
C TYR A 58 -5.13 3.17 -6.75
N HIS A 59 -4.42 2.65 -7.76
CA HIS A 59 -4.00 3.47 -8.90
C HIS A 59 -4.96 3.44 -10.11
N HIS A 60 -6.04 2.66 -10.05
CA HIS A 60 -7.10 2.72 -11.08
C HIS A 60 -8.18 3.73 -10.69
N THR A 61 -7.76 5.00 -10.56
CA THR A 61 -8.65 6.14 -10.31
C THR A 61 -8.40 7.22 -11.34
N PRO A 62 -9.40 8.07 -11.67
CA PRO A 62 -9.20 9.16 -12.62
C PRO A 62 -8.05 10.11 -12.25
N LEU A 63 -7.81 10.30 -10.94
CA LEU A 63 -6.70 11.10 -10.46
C LEU A 63 -5.35 10.42 -10.72
N ALA A 64 -5.20 9.14 -10.37
CA ALA A 64 -3.96 8.40 -10.58
C ALA A 64 -3.64 8.25 -12.07
N GLU A 65 -4.63 8.02 -12.92
CA GLU A 65 -4.49 7.98 -14.38
C GLU A 65 -4.02 9.33 -14.95
N ARG A 66 -4.62 10.45 -14.48
CA ARG A 66 -4.17 11.80 -14.86
C ARG A 66 -2.73 12.05 -14.43
N LEU A 67 -2.39 11.73 -13.18
CA LEU A 67 -1.03 11.89 -12.67
C LEU A 67 -0.04 11.08 -13.51
N TYR A 68 -0.35 9.82 -13.80
CA TYR A 68 0.46 8.94 -14.65
C TYR A 68 0.69 9.54 -16.05
N ALA A 69 -0.37 9.98 -16.73
CA ALA A 69 -0.27 10.58 -18.05
C ALA A 69 0.62 11.83 -18.04
N ASN A 70 0.47 12.69 -17.02
CA ASN A 70 1.25 13.91 -16.87
C ASN A 70 2.71 13.64 -16.45
N THR A 71 3.01 12.48 -15.86
CA THR A 71 4.38 12.04 -15.58
C THR A 71 5.08 11.47 -16.81
N PHE A 72 4.43 10.53 -17.50
CA PHE A 72 5.11 9.62 -18.42
C PHE A 72 4.79 9.87 -19.89
N ILE A 73 3.70 10.58 -20.20
CA ILE A 73 3.25 10.85 -21.57
C ILE A 73 3.48 12.32 -21.92
N GLY A 74 2.92 13.23 -21.14
CA GLY A 74 3.08 14.67 -21.35
C GLY A 74 2.29 15.49 -20.35
N LEU A 75 2.89 16.59 -19.88
CA LEU A 75 2.28 17.52 -18.95
C LEU A 75 1.24 18.39 -19.66
N THR A 76 -0.02 17.94 -19.68
CA THR A 76 -1.12 18.55 -20.43
C THR A 76 -2.30 19.02 -19.57
N ASP A 77 -2.46 18.46 -18.36
CA ASP A 77 -3.60 18.73 -17.49
C ASP A 77 -3.30 19.72 -16.36
N TYR A 78 -2.11 20.30 -16.36
CA TYR A 78 -1.65 21.26 -15.35
C TYR A 78 -0.99 22.47 -16.03
N GLU A 79 -1.15 23.66 -15.45
CA GLU A 79 -0.62 24.91 -16.00
C GLU A 79 0.91 24.99 -15.88
N SER A 80 1.50 24.23 -14.95
CA SER A 80 2.93 24.21 -14.70
C SER A 80 3.41 22.92 -14.03
N ASP A 81 4.70 22.63 -14.15
CA ASP A 81 5.37 21.54 -13.40
C ASP A 81 5.17 21.71 -11.88
N ALA A 82 5.19 22.95 -11.38
CA ALA A 82 4.98 23.23 -9.97
C ALA A 82 3.57 22.86 -9.49
N GLU A 83 2.54 23.09 -10.30
CA GLU A 83 1.17 22.70 -9.99
C GLU A 83 0.99 21.18 -10.01
N TYR A 84 1.52 20.53 -11.04
CA TYR A 84 1.54 19.07 -11.14
C TYR A 84 2.23 18.42 -9.94
N ARG A 85 3.42 18.90 -9.55
CA ARG A 85 4.14 18.40 -8.37
C ARG A 85 3.32 18.56 -7.09
N ARG A 86 2.64 19.70 -6.90
CA ARG A 86 1.76 19.89 -5.74
C ARG A 86 0.64 18.84 -5.71
N ALA A 87 0.03 18.53 -6.86
CA ALA A 87 -0.99 17.50 -6.95
C ALA A 87 -0.43 16.10 -6.66
N LEU A 88 0.72 15.74 -7.25
CA LEU A 88 1.37 14.46 -7.04
C LEU A 88 1.77 14.25 -5.57
N TYR A 89 2.50 15.22 -5.00
CA TYR A 89 2.94 15.13 -3.61
C TYR A 89 1.78 15.21 -2.62
N GLY A 90 0.69 15.92 -2.94
CA GLY A 90 -0.51 15.91 -2.11
C GLY A 90 -1.12 14.51 -1.96
N VAL A 91 -1.10 13.68 -3.01
CA VAL A 91 -1.54 12.27 -2.90
C VAL A 91 -0.55 11.46 -2.06
N ALA A 92 0.75 11.65 -2.28
CA ALA A 92 1.79 10.97 -1.51
C ALA A 92 1.69 11.29 0.00
N ASP A 93 1.46 12.55 0.36
CA ASP A 93 1.31 13.01 1.75
C ASP A 93 0.11 12.32 2.44
N VAL A 94 -1.01 12.15 1.73
CA VAL A 94 -2.18 11.46 2.26
C VAL A 94 -1.89 9.98 2.50
N ILE A 95 -1.24 9.31 1.54
CA ILE A 95 -0.85 7.90 1.68
C ILE A 95 0.13 7.74 2.84
N GLU A 96 1.14 8.61 2.94
CA GLU A 96 2.14 8.58 4.00
C GLU A 96 1.49 8.76 5.38
N ALA A 97 0.62 9.76 5.55
CA ALA A 97 -0.06 10.00 6.81
C ALA A 97 -0.88 8.77 7.26
N LYS A 98 -1.61 8.14 6.33
CA LYS A 98 -2.42 6.95 6.63
C LYS A 98 -1.57 5.71 6.92
N LEU A 99 -0.49 5.49 6.18
CA LEU A 99 0.45 4.39 6.46
C LEU A 99 1.12 4.57 7.81
N ARG A 100 1.58 5.78 8.15
CA ARG A 100 2.15 6.10 9.46
C ARG A 100 1.15 5.84 10.59
N HIS A 101 -0.11 6.24 10.39
CA HIS A 101 -1.17 5.95 11.35
C HIS A 101 -1.37 4.44 11.52
N TRP A 102 -1.48 3.69 10.43
CA TRP A 102 -1.62 2.23 10.45
C TRP A 102 -0.45 1.52 11.14
N ILE A 103 0.79 1.93 10.85
CA ILE A 103 2.00 1.41 11.50
C ILE A 103 1.92 1.58 13.02
N ALA A 104 1.55 2.78 13.48
CA ALA A 104 1.41 3.08 14.90
C ALA A 104 0.23 2.32 15.54
N GLU A 105 -0.92 2.29 14.87
CA GLU A 105 -2.15 1.64 15.34
C GLU A 105 -1.96 0.12 15.52
N LYS A 106 -1.28 -0.53 14.57
CA LYS A 106 -1.03 -1.98 14.61
C LYS A 106 0.22 -2.35 15.39
N GLY A 107 1.07 -1.39 15.75
CA GLY A 107 2.35 -1.66 16.40
C GLY A 107 3.30 -2.47 15.50
N ILE A 108 3.42 -2.07 14.23
CA ILE A 108 4.24 -2.78 13.24
C ILE A 108 5.73 -2.61 13.55
N ASP A 109 6.44 -3.74 13.67
CA ASP A 109 7.90 -3.80 13.84
C ASP A 109 8.63 -3.74 12.50
N PHE A 110 8.09 -4.40 11.47
CA PHE A 110 8.69 -4.49 10.14
C PHE A 110 7.66 -4.30 9.03
N LEU A 111 8.05 -3.56 7.99
CA LEU A 111 7.27 -3.40 6.77
C LEU A 111 7.87 -4.24 5.65
N LEU A 112 7.00 -4.99 4.96
CA LEU A 112 7.33 -5.69 3.72
C LEU A 112 6.52 -5.06 2.58
N PRO A 113 7.14 -4.22 1.73
CA PRO A 113 6.48 -3.71 0.53
C PRO A 113 6.33 -4.86 -0.48
N GLN A 114 5.22 -4.85 -1.22
CA GLN A 114 4.89 -5.84 -2.26
C GLN A 114 4.38 -5.12 -3.50
#